data_AF-A0A813TJX0-F1
#
_entry.id   AF-A0A813TJX0-F1
#
_cell.length_a   1.000
_cell.length_b   1.000
_cell.length_c   1.000
_cell.angle_alpha   90.00
_cell.angle_beta   90.00
_cell.angle_gamma   90.00
#
_symmetry.space_group_name_H-M   'P 1'
#
loop_
_entity.id
_entity.type
_entity.pdbx_description
1 polymer ?
#
loop_
_entity_poly.entity_id
_entity_poly.type
_entity_poly.pdbx_seq_one_letter_code
_entity_poly.pdbx_strand_id
1 'polypeptide(L)'
;MGIESKNFSLDVDLLAYSGIVFSPEQRAALQTSMVILKEQYRFKSIHLWGKILGISDDYFIVQGRSKNELTERQFLYSKDCINWSMLTAATDEAKELSPMCQGRFTGDASHEFEVKKFTVTNEGTEEENIDEEKARLREEERLAAVLWQIEQDSLIIPRGSYVLQPNGDVERNRTFEGLTATEAGKLTNYFHFREPIQLQQKSLLYRASLDKSIQFLDTVDEDIPKGSWSVQYERGTGLIQIRSLKWLGMSFFHIPETNRYGSLYYGIGEENKDLPFMI
;
A
#
# COMPACT_ATOMS: atom_id res chain seq x y z
N MET A 1 -3.28 -4.97 2.85
CA MET A 1 -4.34 -5.63 2.06
C MET A 1 -5.53 -4.69 1.91
N GLY A 2 -6.05 -4.34 0.72
CA GLY A 2 -7.21 -3.42 0.59
C GLY A 2 -8.53 -3.96 1.18
N ILE A 3 -9.59 -3.13 1.20
CA ILE A 3 -10.93 -3.52 1.69
C ILE A 3 -11.71 -4.27 0.61
N GLU A 4 -12.08 -5.52 0.84
CA GLU A 4 -12.79 -6.35 -0.15
C GLU A 4 -14.23 -5.88 -0.37
N SER A 5 -14.67 -5.80 -1.63
CA SER A 5 -16.01 -5.32 -2.02
C SER A 5 -17.17 -6.01 -1.26
N LYS A 6 -17.05 -7.30 -0.94
CA LYS A 6 -18.10 -8.07 -0.25
C LYS A 6 -18.39 -7.58 1.16
N ASN A 7 -17.37 -7.12 1.88
CA ASN A 7 -17.45 -6.71 3.28
C ASN A 7 -17.26 -5.21 3.47
N PHE A 8 -17.23 -4.45 2.37
CA PHE A 8 -16.93 -3.03 2.33
C PHE A 8 -17.67 -2.22 3.40
N SER A 9 -18.99 -2.39 3.49
CA SER A 9 -19.81 -1.59 4.41
C SER A 9 -19.41 -1.77 5.88
N LEU A 10 -18.96 -2.96 6.27
CA LEU A 10 -18.58 -3.29 7.66
C LEU A 10 -17.11 -2.99 7.94
N ASP A 11 -16.22 -3.28 6.99
CA ASP A 11 -14.78 -3.17 7.17
C ASP A 11 -14.30 -1.72 7.16
N VAL A 12 -14.94 -0.83 6.38
CA VAL A 12 -14.59 0.60 6.37
C VAL A 12 -14.84 1.25 7.73
N ASP A 13 -15.92 0.88 8.43
CA ASP A 13 -16.25 1.46 9.72
C ASP A 13 -15.22 1.09 10.82
N LEU A 14 -14.45 0.00 10.63
CA LEU A 14 -13.35 -0.37 11.53
C LEU A 14 -12.15 0.58 11.42
N LEU A 15 -12.01 1.27 10.29
CA LEU A 15 -10.97 2.26 10.06
C LEU A 15 -11.37 3.68 10.50
N ALA A 16 -12.62 3.89 10.92
CA ALA A 16 -13.09 5.18 11.41
C ALA A 16 -12.32 5.66 12.67
N TYR A 17 -11.83 4.73 13.49
CA TYR A 17 -10.94 5.02 14.62
C TYR A 17 -9.60 5.64 14.19
N SER A 18 -9.18 5.44 12.93
CA SER A 18 -8.03 6.10 12.30
C SER A 18 -8.37 7.39 11.59
N GLY A 19 -9.59 7.93 11.78
CA GLY A 19 -10.06 9.14 11.12
C GLY A 19 -10.40 8.94 9.63
N ILE A 20 -10.41 7.69 9.16
CA ILE A 20 -10.74 7.35 7.78
C ILE A 20 -12.26 7.22 7.67
N VAL A 21 -12.88 8.19 7.00
CA VAL A 21 -14.33 8.22 6.77
C VAL A 21 -14.65 8.62 5.34
N PHE A 22 -15.72 8.01 4.81
CA PHE A 22 -16.26 8.31 3.48
C PHE A 22 -17.67 8.85 3.62
N SER A 23 -18.06 9.77 2.73
CA SER A 23 -19.44 10.27 2.71
C SER A 23 -20.42 9.14 2.35
N PRO A 24 -21.70 9.21 2.77
CA PRO A 24 -22.69 8.20 2.39
C PRO A 24 -22.81 8.01 0.87
N GLU A 25 -22.67 9.09 0.11
CA GLU A 25 -22.66 9.08 -1.35
C GLU A 25 -21.45 8.32 -1.90
N GLN A 26 -20.23 8.63 -1.43
CA GLN A 26 -19.02 7.90 -1.81
C GLN A 26 -19.13 6.41 -1.46
N ARG A 27 -19.66 6.07 -0.29
CA ARG A 27 -19.86 4.67 0.13
C ARG A 27 -20.80 3.93 -0.82
N ALA A 28 -21.94 4.53 -1.16
CA ALA A 28 -22.90 3.93 -2.08
C ALA A 28 -22.30 3.75 -3.48
N ALA A 29 -21.66 4.80 -4.02
CA ALA A 29 -21.02 4.76 -5.32
C ALA A 29 -19.91 3.70 -5.39
N LEU A 30 -19.00 3.66 -4.41
CA LEU A 30 -17.93 2.67 -4.33
C LEU A 30 -18.45 1.23 -4.25
N GLN A 31 -19.48 1.00 -3.44
CA GLN A 31 -20.06 -0.33 -3.26
C GLN A 31 -20.65 -0.86 -4.57
N THR A 32 -21.38 -0.01 -5.31
CA THR A 32 -21.95 -0.39 -6.62
C THR A 32 -20.86 -0.54 -7.69
N SER A 33 -19.96 0.43 -7.80
CA SER A 33 -18.93 0.46 -8.83
C SER A 33 -17.96 -0.71 -8.71
N MET A 34 -17.52 -1.07 -7.50
CA MET A 34 -16.61 -2.21 -7.33
C MET A 34 -17.23 -3.53 -7.85
N VAL A 35 -18.53 -3.74 -7.64
CA VAL A 35 -19.21 -4.94 -8.15
C VAL A 35 -19.24 -4.94 -9.68
N ILE A 36 -19.53 -3.80 -10.31
CA ILE A 36 -19.54 -3.63 -11.77
C ILE A 36 -18.14 -3.88 -12.34
N LEU A 37 -17.11 -3.25 -11.76
CA LEU A 37 -15.72 -3.36 -12.20
C LEU A 37 -15.20 -4.79 -12.10
N LYS A 38 -15.58 -5.52 -11.03
CA LYS A 38 -15.19 -6.91 -10.87
C LYS A 38 -15.64 -7.77 -12.06
N GLU A 39 -16.89 -7.60 -12.50
CA GLU A 39 -17.45 -8.35 -13.64
C GLU A 39 -16.89 -7.86 -14.98
N GLN A 40 -16.78 -6.54 -15.16
CA GLN A 40 -16.30 -5.93 -16.41
C GLN A 40 -14.87 -6.36 -16.75
N TYR A 41 -13.98 -6.35 -15.76
CA TYR A 41 -12.56 -6.70 -15.93
C TYR A 41 -12.26 -8.16 -15.56
N ARG A 42 -13.27 -8.95 -15.16
CA ARG A 42 -13.17 -10.37 -14.78
C ARG A 42 -12.15 -10.64 -13.67
N PHE A 43 -12.08 -9.74 -12.67
CA PHE A 43 -11.23 -9.94 -11.51
C PHE A 43 -11.77 -11.04 -10.58
N LYS A 44 -10.87 -11.82 -9.98
CA LYS A 44 -11.24 -12.80 -8.93
C LYS A 44 -11.77 -12.08 -7.70
N SER A 45 -11.09 -11.00 -7.31
CA SER A 45 -11.40 -10.15 -6.17
C SER A 45 -11.06 -8.69 -6.50
N ILE A 46 -11.82 -7.76 -5.89
CA ILE A 46 -11.59 -6.33 -6.03
C ILE A 46 -11.61 -5.69 -4.64
N HIS A 47 -10.70 -4.76 -4.44
CA HIS A 47 -10.48 -4.11 -3.16
C HIS A 47 -10.43 -2.61 -3.31
N LEU A 48 -11.01 -1.87 -2.37
CA LEU A 48 -10.67 -0.47 -2.21
C LEU A 48 -9.26 -0.38 -1.62
N TRP A 49 -8.34 0.20 -2.39
CA TRP A 49 -6.97 0.43 -1.93
C TRP A 49 -6.89 1.68 -1.06
N GLY A 50 -7.56 2.75 -1.48
CA GLY A 50 -7.52 4.00 -0.74
C GLY A 50 -7.98 5.22 -1.52
N LYS A 51 -7.65 6.39 -0.95
CA LYS A 51 -7.96 7.71 -1.47
C LYS A 51 -6.72 8.59 -1.36
N ILE A 52 -6.34 9.23 -2.46
CA ILE A 52 -5.27 10.24 -2.52
C ILE A 52 -5.91 11.62 -2.65
N LEU A 53 -5.54 12.52 -1.73
CA LEU A 53 -6.14 13.84 -1.60
C LEU A 53 -5.43 14.85 -2.49
N GLY A 54 -6.13 15.35 -3.50
CA GLY A 54 -5.62 16.40 -4.37
C GLY A 54 -5.94 17.81 -3.86
N ILE A 55 -5.59 18.81 -4.65
CA ILE A 55 -5.91 20.22 -4.41
C ILE A 55 -7.33 20.53 -4.92
N SER A 56 -7.64 20.12 -6.15
CA SER A 56 -8.94 20.38 -6.78
C SER A 56 -9.89 19.20 -6.65
N ASP A 57 -9.42 18.00 -7.01
CA ASP A 57 -10.16 16.74 -6.96
C ASP A 57 -9.33 15.67 -6.27
N ASP A 58 -10.01 14.72 -5.64
CA ASP A 58 -9.39 13.55 -5.01
C ASP A 58 -9.40 12.33 -5.94
N TYR A 59 -8.41 11.45 -5.79
CA TYR A 59 -8.36 10.17 -6.50
C TYR A 59 -8.79 9.02 -5.59
N PHE A 60 -9.82 8.29 -5.99
CA PHE A 60 -10.24 7.03 -5.40
C PHE A 60 -9.57 5.89 -6.16
N ILE A 61 -8.94 4.98 -5.43
CA ILE A 61 -8.12 3.92 -6.02
C ILE A 61 -8.69 2.56 -5.62
N VAL A 62 -9.01 1.74 -6.61
CA VAL A 62 -9.37 0.34 -6.42
C VAL A 62 -8.33 -0.56 -7.05
N GLN A 63 -8.18 -1.74 -6.47
CA GLN A 63 -7.25 -2.76 -6.93
C GLN A 63 -8.03 -4.03 -7.29
N GLY A 64 -7.97 -4.39 -8.56
CA GLY A 64 -8.39 -5.70 -9.06
C GLY A 64 -7.27 -6.73 -8.93
N ARG A 65 -7.63 -7.97 -8.60
CA ARG A 65 -6.68 -9.08 -8.47
C ARG A 65 -7.16 -10.31 -9.21
N SER A 66 -6.20 -11.04 -9.77
CA SER A 66 -6.44 -12.24 -10.56
C SER A 66 -6.10 -13.51 -9.78
N LYS A 67 -5.33 -14.45 -10.36
CA LYS A 67 -5.08 -15.75 -9.74
C LYS A 67 -4.02 -15.62 -8.66
N ASN A 68 -2.90 -14.97 -8.99
CA ASN A 68 -1.81 -14.70 -8.06
C ASN A 68 -2.06 -13.36 -7.34
N GLU A 69 -2.34 -13.43 -6.04
CA GLU A 69 -2.70 -12.26 -5.23
C GLU A 69 -1.52 -11.31 -4.99
N LEU A 70 -0.28 -11.77 -5.20
CA LEU A 70 0.92 -10.97 -5.01
C LEU A 70 1.32 -10.20 -6.28
N THR A 71 1.39 -10.87 -7.42
CA THR A 71 1.96 -10.30 -8.66
C THR A 71 0.92 -9.75 -9.64
N GLU A 72 -0.28 -10.32 -9.70
CA GLU A 72 -1.30 -9.96 -10.69
C GLU A 72 -2.29 -8.94 -10.14
N ARG A 73 -1.80 -7.72 -9.91
CA ARG A 73 -2.59 -6.58 -9.41
C ARG A 73 -2.76 -5.53 -10.48
N GLN A 74 -3.98 -5.04 -10.65
CA GLN A 74 -4.30 -3.93 -11.54
C GLN A 74 -4.98 -2.83 -10.75
N PHE A 75 -4.55 -1.59 -10.96
CA PHE A 75 -5.12 -0.43 -10.32
C PHE A 75 -6.08 0.28 -11.27
N LEU A 76 -7.19 0.75 -10.71
CA LEU A 76 -8.08 1.68 -11.37
C LEU A 76 -8.26 2.89 -10.46
N TYR A 77 -8.35 4.06 -11.08
CA TYR A 77 -8.63 5.30 -10.38
C TYR A 77 -9.92 5.95 -10.88
N SER A 78 -10.52 6.75 -10.02
CA SER A 78 -11.71 7.53 -10.31
C SER A 78 -11.69 8.81 -9.48
N LYS A 79 -12.35 9.87 -9.97
CA LYS A 79 -12.53 11.13 -9.23
C LYS A 79 -13.94 11.26 -8.63
N ASP A 80 -14.91 10.52 -9.17
CA ASP A 80 -16.33 10.58 -8.81
C ASP A 80 -16.88 9.25 -8.25
N CYS A 81 -16.04 8.22 -8.13
CA CYS A 81 -16.39 6.84 -7.75
C CYS A 81 -17.32 6.12 -8.74
N ILE A 82 -17.61 6.69 -9.92
CA ILE A 82 -18.54 6.16 -10.91
C ILE A 82 -17.81 5.82 -12.20
N ASN A 83 -17.03 6.77 -12.72
CA ASN A 83 -16.23 6.61 -13.93
C ASN A 83 -14.81 6.19 -13.54
N TRP A 84 -14.39 5.01 -13.99
CA TRP A 84 -13.10 4.41 -13.63
C TRP A 84 -12.20 4.28 -14.85
N SER A 85 -10.95 4.67 -14.67
CA SER A 85 -9.87 4.52 -15.65
C SER A 85 -8.85 3.54 -15.11
N MET A 86 -8.32 2.68 -15.98
CA MET A 86 -7.23 1.78 -15.61
C MET A 86 -5.92 2.56 -15.54
N LEU A 87 -5.18 2.37 -14.45
CA LEU A 87 -3.88 2.98 -14.27
C LEU A 87 -2.80 2.08 -14.90
N THR A 88 -1.93 2.67 -15.70
CA THR A 88 -0.76 1.97 -16.22
C THR A 88 0.24 1.69 -15.10
N ALA A 89 1.01 0.61 -15.23
CA ALA A 89 2.07 0.31 -14.26
C ALA A 89 3.14 1.41 -14.29
N ALA A 90 3.66 1.77 -13.12
CA ALA A 90 4.69 2.78 -12.99
C ALA A 90 5.97 2.38 -13.75
N THR A 91 6.42 3.25 -14.63
CA THR A 91 7.74 3.15 -15.28
C THR A 91 8.85 3.37 -14.25
N ASP A 92 10.04 2.82 -14.50
CA ASP A 92 11.16 2.99 -13.56
C ASP A 92 11.60 4.47 -13.49
N GLU A 93 11.53 5.20 -14.60
CA GLU A 93 11.73 6.66 -14.64
C GLU A 93 10.74 7.39 -13.71
N ALA A 94 9.45 7.05 -13.75
CA ALA A 94 8.45 7.66 -12.88
C ALA A 94 8.70 7.36 -11.40
N LYS A 95 9.19 6.15 -11.07
CA LYS A 95 9.54 5.78 -9.70
C LYS A 95 10.72 6.59 -9.17
N GLU A 96 11.71 6.89 -10.01
CA GLU A 96 12.86 7.73 -9.65
C GLU A 96 12.50 9.21 -9.52
N LEU A 97 11.64 9.72 -10.43
CA LEU A 97 11.26 11.13 -10.46
C LEU A 97 10.21 11.51 -9.41
N SER A 98 9.29 10.60 -9.07
CA SER A 98 8.16 10.86 -8.16
C SER A 98 8.58 11.43 -6.79
N PRO A 99 9.60 10.90 -6.09
CA PRO A 99 10.06 11.44 -4.81
C PRO A 99 10.67 12.86 -4.89
N MET A 100 11.06 13.29 -6.10
CA MET A 100 11.63 14.61 -6.37
C MET A 100 10.55 15.63 -6.75
N CYS A 101 9.33 15.18 -7.09
CA CYS A 101 8.20 16.07 -7.35
C CYS A 101 7.82 16.82 -6.07
N GLN A 102 7.71 18.14 -6.18
CA GLN A 102 7.26 18.99 -5.08
C GLN A 102 5.77 19.29 -5.20
N GLY A 103 5.10 19.32 -4.05
CA GLY A 103 3.70 19.71 -3.93
C GLY A 103 2.72 18.55 -4.11
N ARG A 104 1.47 18.82 -3.71
CA ARG A 104 0.37 17.87 -3.71
C ARG A 104 -0.13 17.57 -5.13
N PHE A 105 -0.86 16.47 -5.26
CA PHE A 105 -1.63 16.16 -6.48
C PHE A 105 -2.62 17.28 -6.80
N THR A 106 -2.76 17.65 -8.07
CA THR A 106 -3.67 18.73 -8.46
C THR A 106 -5.12 18.25 -8.59
N GLY A 107 -5.33 16.98 -8.97
CA GLY A 107 -6.64 16.42 -9.32
C GLY A 107 -6.88 16.33 -10.83
N ASP A 108 -5.89 16.70 -11.66
CA ASP A 108 -5.92 16.50 -13.11
C ASP A 108 -4.82 15.51 -13.54
N ALA A 109 -5.25 14.35 -14.06
CA ALA A 109 -4.36 13.29 -14.52
C ALA A 109 -3.43 13.74 -15.66
N SER A 110 -3.84 14.77 -16.42
CA SER A 110 -3.05 15.32 -17.55
C SER A 110 -2.04 16.38 -17.12
N HIS A 111 -2.04 16.80 -15.85
CA HIS A 111 -1.11 17.80 -15.36
C HIS A 111 0.34 17.28 -15.44
N GLU A 112 1.28 18.15 -15.82
CA GLU A 112 2.71 17.82 -15.90
C GLU A 112 3.47 18.56 -14.79
N PHE A 113 4.15 17.80 -13.93
CA PHE A 113 5.07 18.34 -12.94
C PHE A 113 6.46 18.53 -13.56
N GLU A 114 7.06 19.70 -13.34
CA GLU A 114 8.48 19.91 -13.64
C GLU A 114 9.34 19.37 -12.49
N VAL A 115 10.22 18.44 -12.82
CA VAL A 115 11.16 17.81 -11.87
C VAL A 115 12.57 18.22 -12.24
N LYS A 116 13.30 18.77 -11.26
CA LYS A 116 14.71 19.13 -11.42
C LYS A 116 15.57 17.95 -10.98
N LYS A 117 16.28 17.35 -11.92
CA LYS A 117 17.30 16.33 -11.65
C LYS A 117 18.65 17.01 -11.61
N PHE A 118 19.40 16.76 -10.54
CA PHE A 118 20.76 17.25 -10.40
C PHE A 118 21.70 16.07 -10.61
N THR A 119 22.55 16.15 -11.63
CA THR A 119 23.61 15.17 -11.87
C THR A 119 24.95 15.84 -11.63
N VAL A 120 25.80 15.23 -10.80
CA VAL A 120 27.17 15.72 -10.58
C VAL A 120 28.06 15.12 -11.65
N THR A 121 28.68 15.96 -12.47
CA THR A 121 29.72 15.56 -13.42
C THR A 121 31.09 15.83 -12.80
N ASN A 122 32.01 14.87 -12.97
CA ASN A 122 33.38 14.85 -12.40
C ASN A 122 33.48 14.70 -10.87
N GLU A 123 32.72 13.78 -10.27
CA GLU A 123 32.86 13.40 -8.85
C GLU A 123 34.34 13.12 -8.49
N GLY A 124 34.92 13.92 -7.58
CA GLY A 124 36.28 13.75 -7.08
C GLY A 124 37.38 14.61 -7.75
N THR A 125 37.03 15.64 -8.52
CA THR A 125 37.99 16.65 -9.04
C THR A 125 37.78 18.04 -8.40
N GLU A 126 38.74 18.96 -8.54
CA GLU A 126 38.69 20.30 -7.91
C GLU A 126 37.52 21.19 -8.41
N GLU A 127 36.87 20.82 -9.52
CA GLU A 127 35.70 21.51 -10.10
C GLU A 127 34.54 20.52 -10.29
N GLU A 128 33.76 20.29 -9.23
CA GLU A 128 32.47 19.60 -9.31
C GLU A 128 31.47 20.48 -10.06
N ASN A 129 30.95 20.00 -11.19
CA ASN A 129 29.88 20.67 -11.93
C ASN A 129 28.54 20.00 -11.60
N ILE A 130 27.53 20.81 -11.29
CA ILE A 130 26.16 20.35 -11.04
C ILE A 130 25.33 20.68 -12.29
N ASP A 131 25.01 19.66 -13.08
CA ASP A 131 24.13 19.80 -14.23
C ASP A 131 22.66 19.71 -13.75
N GLU A 132 21.86 20.72 -14.06
CA GLU A 132 20.41 20.75 -13.80
C GLU A 132 19.64 20.32 -15.06
N GLU A 133 19.09 19.11 -15.03
CA GLU A 133 18.20 18.60 -16.07
C GLU A 133 16.74 18.75 -15.63
N LYS A 134 15.90 19.35 -16.48
CA LYS A 134 14.47 19.47 -16.24
C LYS A 134 13.73 18.32 -16.92
N ALA A 135 13.21 17.40 -16.13
CA ALA A 135 12.30 16.35 -16.58
C ALA A 135 10.84 16.79 -16.37
N ARG A 136 9.93 16.18 -17.12
CA ARG A 136 8.48 16.34 -16.94
C ARG A 136 7.89 15.00 -16.59
N LEU A 137 7.03 14.98 -15.58
CA LEU A 137 6.31 13.78 -15.14
C LEU A 137 4.81 14.07 -15.12
N ARG A 138 4.01 13.23 -15.79
CA ARG A 138 2.56 13.38 -15.75
C ARG A 138 2.02 12.99 -14.38
N GLU A 139 0.94 13.62 -13.95
CA GLU A 139 0.30 13.35 -12.67
C GLU A 139 -0.20 11.90 -12.57
N GLU A 140 -0.72 11.34 -13.66
CA GLU A 140 -1.11 9.93 -13.74
C GLU A 140 0.09 8.98 -13.53
N GLU A 141 1.25 9.29 -14.10
CA GLU A 141 2.48 8.50 -13.93
C GLU A 141 3.03 8.62 -12.51
N ARG A 142 2.98 9.84 -11.94
CA ARG A 142 3.31 10.11 -10.54
C ARG A 142 2.38 9.32 -9.61
N LEU A 143 1.07 9.29 -9.90
CA LEU A 143 0.08 8.54 -9.13
C LEU A 143 0.45 7.05 -9.12
N ALA A 144 0.74 6.46 -10.28
CA ALA A 144 1.17 5.06 -10.37
C ALA A 144 2.44 4.80 -9.55
N ALA A 145 3.43 5.70 -9.62
CA ALA A 145 4.68 5.58 -8.87
C ALA A 145 4.47 5.66 -7.35
N VAL A 146 3.66 6.60 -6.87
CA VAL A 146 3.32 6.75 -5.45
C VAL A 146 2.55 5.54 -4.92
N LEU A 147 1.58 5.03 -5.68
CA LEU A 147 0.86 3.80 -5.31
C LEU A 147 1.82 2.62 -5.16
N TRP A 148 2.74 2.46 -6.11
CA TRP A 148 3.76 1.43 -6.05
C TRP A 148 4.64 1.58 -4.81
N GLN A 149 5.13 2.79 -4.49
CA GLN A 149 5.95 3.04 -3.31
C GLN A 149 5.22 2.71 -2.00
N ILE A 150 3.97 3.16 -1.86
CA ILE A 150 3.14 2.85 -0.68
C ILE A 150 2.88 1.35 -0.57
N GLU A 151 2.64 0.65 -1.69
CA GLU A 151 2.49 -0.81 -1.68
C GLU A 151 3.76 -1.51 -1.22
N GLN A 152 4.93 -1.04 -1.65
CA GLN A 152 6.21 -1.62 -1.25
C GLN A 152 6.49 -1.41 0.25
N ASP A 153 6.14 -0.24 0.78
CA ASP A 153 6.57 0.18 2.10
C ASP A 153 5.55 -0.03 3.22
N SER A 154 4.26 -0.14 2.91
CA SER A 154 3.23 -0.09 3.95
C SER A 154 2.03 -0.99 3.73
N LEU A 155 1.98 -1.76 2.63
CA LEU A 155 0.93 -2.76 2.46
C LEU A 155 1.27 -4.02 3.26
N ILE A 156 0.56 -4.23 4.36
CA ILE A 156 0.83 -5.36 5.26
C ILE A 156 -0.30 -6.40 5.28
N ILE A 157 0.05 -7.60 5.75
CA ILE A 157 -0.85 -8.73 6.01
C ILE A 157 -0.50 -9.45 7.32
N PRO A 158 -1.46 -10.10 8.00
CA PRO A 158 -1.14 -10.99 9.12
C PRO A 158 -0.37 -12.24 8.68
N ARG A 159 0.48 -12.74 9.56
CA ARG A 159 1.18 -14.02 9.40
C ARG A 159 0.17 -15.15 9.21
N GLY A 160 0.36 -15.97 8.18
CA GLY A 160 -0.50 -17.12 7.88
C GLY A 160 -1.76 -16.79 7.09
N SER A 161 -2.03 -15.52 6.78
CA SER A 161 -3.23 -15.15 6.01
C SER A 161 -3.10 -15.46 4.50
N TYR A 162 -1.87 -15.63 4.01
CA TYR A 162 -1.55 -16.07 2.66
C TYR A 162 -0.57 -17.25 2.70
N VAL A 163 -0.65 -18.11 1.69
CA VAL A 163 0.23 -19.28 1.53
C VAL A 163 0.87 -19.25 0.14
N LEU A 164 2.18 -19.52 0.11
CA LEU A 164 2.93 -19.78 -1.11
C LEU A 164 2.73 -21.24 -1.52
N GLN A 165 2.15 -21.45 -2.70
CA GLN A 165 1.96 -22.78 -3.27
C GLN A 165 3.25 -23.30 -3.93
N PRO A 166 3.38 -24.62 -4.11
CA PRO A 166 4.55 -25.22 -4.77
C PRO A 166 4.79 -24.74 -6.21
N ASN A 167 3.76 -24.24 -6.89
CA ASN A 167 3.84 -23.67 -8.22
C ASN A 167 4.32 -22.20 -8.23
N GLY A 168 4.59 -21.61 -7.06
CA GLY A 168 4.99 -20.21 -6.91
C GLY A 168 3.83 -19.21 -6.80
N ASP A 169 2.58 -19.66 -6.92
CA ASP A 169 1.42 -18.78 -6.78
C ASP A 169 1.16 -18.47 -5.30
N VAL A 170 0.84 -17.20 -5.02
CA VAL A 170 0.42 -16.77 -3.68
C VAL A 170 -1.10 -16.69 -3.64
N GLU A 171 -1.70 -17.46 -2.74
CA GLU A 171 -3.15 -17.50 -2.54
C GLU A 171 -3.54 -17.26 -1.09
N ARG A 172 -4.77 -16.76 -0.89
CA ARG A 172 -5.34 -16.56 0.44
C ARG A 172 -5.46 -17.90 1.16
N ASN A 173 -4.97 -17.95 2.39
CA ASN A 173 -5.08 -19.14 3.21
C ASN A 173 -6.53 -19.32 3.70
N ARG A 174 -7.17 -20.42 3.29
CA ARG A 174 -8.55 -20.72 3.68
C ARG A 174 -8.68 -21.23 5.12
N THR A 175 -7.60 -21.72 5.72
CA THR A 175 -7.56 -22.23 7.09
C THR A 175 -7.09 -21.18 8.10
N PHE A 176 -6.86 -19.95 7.66
CA PHE A 176 -6.47 -18.87 8.57
C PHE A 176 -7.66 -18.44 9.42
N GLU A 177 -7.54 -18.65 10.74
CA GLU A 177 -8.57 -18.31 11.72
C GLU A 177 -8.29 -16.96 12.42
N GLY A 178 -7.16 -16.32 12.15
CA GLY A 178 -6.75 -15.07 12.81
C GLY A 178 -5.56 -15.25 13.73
N LEU A 179 -4.94 -14.13 14.12
CA LEU A 179 -3.93 -14.12 15.17
C LEU A 179 -4.62 -14.07 16.53
N THR A 180 -4.03 -14.69 17.55
CA THR A 180 -4.51 -14.50 18.93
C THR A 180 -4.33 -13.04 19.36
N ALA A 181 -5.09 -12.57 20.36
CA ALA A 181 -4.98 -11.19 20.83
C ALA A 181 -3.54 -10.80 21.24
N THR A 182 -2.80 -11.74 21.86
CA THR A 182 -1.40 -11.55 22.26
C THR A 182 -0.45 -11.50 21.06
N GLU A 183 -0.73 -12.27 20.00
CA GLU A 183 0.08 -12.28 18.77
C GLU A 183 -0.21 -11.08 17.88
N ALA A 184 -1.47 -10.66 17.79
CA ALA A 184 -1.91 -9.52 17.01
C ALA A 184 -1.30 -8.20 17.51
N GLY A 185 -0.90 -8.14 18.79
CA GLY A 185 -0.16 -7.01 19.34
C GLY A 185 1.30 -6.88 18.86
N LYS A 186 1.86 -7.90 18.22
CA LYS A 186 3.29 -7.98 17.89
C LYS A 186 3.53 -7.75 16.41
N LEU A 187 4.35 -6.75 16.07
CA LEU A 187 4.75 -6.43 14.70
C LEU A 187 5.44 -7.60 13.98
N THR A 188 6.10 -8.50 14.70
CA THR A 188 6.71 -9.72 14.13
C THR A 188 5.72 -10.65 13.44
N ASN A 189 4.41 -10.51 13.71
CA ASN A 189 3.35 -11.30 13.09
C ASN A 189 2.68 -10.61 11.90
N TYR A 190 3.26 -9.52 11.41
CA TYR A 190 2.80 -8.83 10.21
C TYR A 190 3.91 -8.79 9.17
N PHE A 191 3.53 -9.05 7.92
CA PHE A 191 4.45 -9.10 6.80
C PHE A 191 4.10 -8.08 5.73
N HIS A 192 5.11 -7.55 5.05
CA HIS A 192 4.95 -6.75 3.84
C HIS A 192 4.42 -7.62 2.70
N PHE A 193 3.34 -7.18 2.05
CA PHE A 193 2.68 -7.91 0.97
C PHE A 193 3.22 -7.53 -0.41
N ARG A 194 4.53 -7.80 -0.57
CA ARG A 194 5.34 -7.59 -1.79
C ARG A 194 6.35 -8.73 -1.92
N GLU A 195 7.14 -8.74 -2.98
CA GLU A 195 8.27 -9.68 -3.04
C GLU A 195 9.27 -9.40 -1.91
N PRO A 196 9.78 -10.45 -1.24
CA PRO A 196 10.68 -10.27 -0.11
C PRO A 196 12.05 -9.76 -0.57
N ILE A 197 12.56 -8.73 0.11
CA ILE A 197 13.88 -8.14 -0.11
C ILE A 197 14.82 -8.57 1.02
N GLN A 198 14.41 -8.37 2.27
CA GLN A 198 15.26 -8.61 3.43
C GLN A 198 15.45 -10.11 3.69
N LEU A 199 14.40 -10.91 3.55
CA LEU A 199 14.44 -12.35 3.74
C LEU A 199 15.41 -13.03 2.76
N GLN A 200 15.56 -12.49 1.55
CA GLN A 200 16.52 -13.02 0.58
C GLN A 200 17.98 -12.83 1.02
N GLN A 201 18.25 -11.77 1.78
CA GLN A 201 19.58 -11.42 2.31
C GLN A 201 19.94 -12.21 3.59
N LYS A 202 18.97 -12.88 4.22
CA LYS A 202 19.19 -13.70 5.43
C LYS A 202 19.98 -14.97 5.11
N SER A 203 20.65 -15.51 6.13
CA SER A 203 21.43 -16.75 6.00
C SER A 203 20.57 -17.95 5.58
N LEU A 204 21.18 -18.90 4.88
CA LEU A 204 20.50 -20.13 4.45
C LEU A 204 19.96 -20.94 5.63
N LEU A 205 20.69 -20.98 6.75
CA LEU A 205 20.25 -21.67 7.97
C LEU A 205 18.97 -21.06 8.52
N TYR A 206 18.90 -19.72 8.59
CA TYR A 206 17.70 -19.02 9.04
C TYR A 206 16.51 -19.30 8.10
N ARG A 207 16.72 -19.20 6.79
CA ARG A 207 15.69 -19.48 5.79
C ARG A 207 15.23 -20.94 5.80
N ALA A 208 16.09 -21.87 6.22
CA ALA A 208 15.75 -23.29 6.36
C ALA A 208 14.94 -23.59 7.61
N SER A 209 14.99 -22.75 8.66
CA SER A 209 14.20 -22.93 9.88
C SER A 209 12.78 -22.35 9.79
N LEU A 210 12.48 -21.57 8.75
CA LEU A 210 11.16 -20.99 8.51
C LEU A 210 10.22 -21.95 7.79
N ASP A 211 8.92 -21.82 8.07
CA ASP A 211 7.90 -22.43 7.23
C ASP A 211 7.80 -21.65 5.91
N LYS A 212 8.35 -22.21 4.83
CA LYS A 212 8.39 -21.58 3.50
C LYS A 212 7.00 -21.33 2.90
N SER A 213 5.96 -22.02 3.38
CA SER A 213 4.60 -21.83 2.87
C SER A 213 3.94 -20.59 3.47
N ILE A 214 4.26 -20.25 4.72
CA ILE A 214 3.57 -19.19 5.49
C ILE A 214 4.49 -17.98 5.77
N GLN A 215 5.79 -18.20 5.90
CA GLN A 215 6.80 -17.20 6.26
C GLN A 215 7.74 -16.94 5.08
N PHE A 216 7.15 -16.60 3.93
CA PHE A 216 7.87 -16.32 2.69
C PHE A 216 8.07 -14.81 2.41
N LEU A 217 7.66 -13.95 3.34
CA LEU A 217 7.65 -12.49 3.21
C LEU A 217 8.48 -11.82 4.31
N ASP A 218 8.80 -10.54 4.12
CA ASP A 218 9.54 -9.71 5.09
C ASP A 218 8.64 -9.27 6.25
N THR A 219 9.17 -9.33 7.47
CA THR A 219 8.50 -8.82 8.69
C THR A 219 8.61 -7.32 8.82
N VAL A 220 7.52 -6.66 9.21
CA VAL A 220 7.50 -5.19 9.41
C VAL A 220 8.28 -4.73 10.64
N ASP A 221 8.59 -5.64 11.57
CA ASP A 221 9.42 -5.36 12.77
C ASP A 221 10.88 -5.02 12.41
N GLU A 222 11.33 -5.42 11.21
CA GLU A 222 12.68 -5.17 10.71
C GLU A 222 12.76 -3.90 9.85
N ASP A 223 11.70 -3.09 9.82
CA ASP A 223 11.69 -1.83 9.08
C ASP A 223 12.62 -0.78 9.69
N ILE A 224 13.21 0.02 8.80
CA ILE A 224 14.11 1.10 9.14
C ILE A 224 13.45 2.42 8.72
N PRO A 225 13.37 3.41 9.63
CA PRO A 225 13.86 3.39 10.99
C PRO A 225 13.00 2.54 11.95
N LYS A 226 13.59 2.07 13.06
CA LYS A 226 12.83 1.36 14.10
C LYS A 226 11.75 2.28 14.68
N GLY A 227 10.54 1.76 14.87
CA GLY A 227 9.41 2.57 15.29
C GLY A 227 8.63 3.22 14.14
N SER A 228 8.84 2.78 12.89
CA SER A 228 8.04 3.21 11.72
C SER A 228 6.55 2.86 11.78
N TRP A 229 6.14 2.07 12.77
CA TRP A 229 4.77 1.57 12.93
C TRP A 229 4.25 1.85 14.33
N SER A 230 3.00 2.31 14.42
CA SER A 230 2.28 2.41 15.70
C SER A 230 1.21 1.33 15.79
N VAL A 231 1.16 0.60 16.90
CA VAL A 231 0.11 -0.39 17.20
C VAL A 231 -0.82 0.17 18.26
N GLN A 232 -2.13 0.11 18.00
CA GLN A 232 -3.19 0.61 18.87
C GLN A 232 -4.22 -0.48 19.14
N TYR A 233 -4.67 -0.57 20.40
CA TYR A 233 -5.67 -1.53 20.85
C TYR A 233 -7.00 -0.80 21.04
N GLU A 234 -8.03 -1.24 20.32
CA GLU A 234 -9.38 -0.73 20.43
C GLU A 234 -10.34 -1.80 20.93
N ARG A 235 -11.47 -1.37 21.48
CA ARG A 235 -12.57 -2.25 21.95
C ARG A 235 -12.09 -3.36 22.90
N GLY A 236 -11.20 -3.01 23.84
CA GLY A 236 -10.66 -3.98 24.81
C GLY A 236 -9.86 -5.11 24.15
N THR A 237 -9.00 -4.79 23.17
CA THR A 237 -8.21 -5.72 22.34
C THR A 237 -8.98 -6.49 21.28
N GLY A 238 -10.30 -6.27 21.14
CA GLY A 238 -11.10 -6.86 20.06
C GLY A 238 -10.82 -6.29 18.67
N LEU A 239 -10.04 -5.21 18.57
CA LEU A 239 -9.60 -4.61 17.32
C LEU A 239 -8.17 -4.10 17.49
N ILE A 240 -7.26 -4.55 16.62
CA ILE A 240 -5.91 -4.01 16.50
C ILE A 240 -5.86 -3.08 15.31
N GLN A 241 -5.31 -1.89 15.51
CA GLN A 241 -4.98 -0.96 14.45
C GLN A 241 -3.47 -0.75 14.36
N ILE A 242 -2.96 -0.79 13.14
CA ILE A 242 -1.55 -0.57 12.84
C ILE A 242 -1.48 0.59 11.86
N ARG A 243 -0.70 1.62 12.17
CA ARG A 243 -0.53 2.80 11.32
C ARG A 243 0.92 2.94 10.90
N SER A 244 1.13 3.28 9.64
CA SER A 244 2.45 3.65 9.13
C SER A 244 2.76 5.08 9.53
N LEU A 245 3.93 5.31 10.13
CA LEU A 245 4.46 6.63 10.41
C LEU A 245 5.33 7.15 9.25
N LYS A 246 5.74 6.24 8.35
CA LYS A 246 6.44 6.57 7.10
C LYS A 246 5.45 7.11 6.05
N TRP A 247 4.30 6.47 5.91
CA TRP A 247 3.24 6.88 4.99
C TRP A 247 2.00 7.28 5.79
N LEU A 248 1.96 8.54 6.19
CA LEU A 248 0.84 9.10 6.95
C LEU A 248 -0.45 8.97 6.13
N GLY A 249 -1.47 8.36 6.74
CA GLY A 249 -2.72 8.00 6.09
C GLY A 249 -2.87 6.50 5.82
N MET A 250 -1.79 5.71 5.86
CA MET A 250 -1.89 4.26 5.76
C MET A 250 -2.28 3.66 7.10
N SER A 251 -3.46 3.02 7.14
CA SER A 251 -3.97 2.34 8.33
C SER A 251 -4.37 0.92 8.00
N PHE A 252 -4.04 0.00 8.90
CA PHE A 252 -4.41 -1.41 8.86
C PHE A 252 -5.21 -1.76 10.10
N PHE A 253 -6.19 -2.67 9.95
CA PHE A 253 -6.93 -3.24 11.06
C PHE A 253 -6.90 -4.77 11.01
N HIS A 254 -7.00 -5.38 12.18
CA HIS A 254 -7.24 -6.82 12.34
C HIS A 254 -8.15 -7.06 13.53
N ILE A 255 -9.15 -7.92 13.36
CA ILE A 255 -9.96 -8.43 14.46
C ILE A 255 -9.32 -9.76 14.89
N PRO A 256 -8.69 -9.84 16.08
CA PRO A 256 -8.05 -11.06 16.56
C PRO A 256 -9.02 -12.25 16.57
N GLU A 257 -8.48 -13.46 16.45
CA GLU A 257 -9.24 -14.71 16.40
C GLU A 257 -10.29 -14.76 15.27
N THR A 258 -10.13 -13.90 14.25
CA THR A 258 -10.92 -13.97 13.02
C THR A 258 -10.05 -13.80 11.79
N ASN A 259 -10.56 -14.22 10.63
CA ASN A 259 -9.92 -13.96 9.33
C ASN A 259 -10.18 -12.56 8.77
N ARG A 260 -10.70 -11.62 9.59
CA ARG A 260 -11.03 -10.25 9.18
C ARG A 260 -9.88 -9.31 9.46
N TYR A 261 -9.35 -8.75 8.38
CA TYR A 261 -8.32 -7.74 8.38
C TYR A 261 -8.39 -6.95 7.08
N GLY A 262 -7.79 -5.78 7.07
CA GLY A 262 -7.74 -4.92 5.90
C GLY A 262 -6.89 -3.70 6.18
N SER A 263 -6.61 -2.95 5.13
CA SER A 263 -5.89 -1.69 5.18
C SER A 263 -6.48 -0.75 4.17
N LEU A 264 -6.33 0.53 4.43
CA LEU A 264 -6.73 1.58 3.52
C LEU A 264 -5.76 2.74 3.66
N TYR A 265 -5.36 3.31 2.52
CA TYR A 265 -4.64 4.57 2.50
C TYR A 265 -5.62 5.74 2.37
N TYR A 266 -5.53 6.73 3.24
CA TYR A 266 -6.28 7.98 3.12
C TYR A 266 -5.35 9.14 3.46
N GLY A 267 -4.81 9.81 2.43
CA GLY A 267 -3.81 10.84 2.64
C GLY A 267 -3.39 11.54 1.36
N ILE A 268 -2.34 12.35 1.43
CA ILE A 268 -1.88 13.21 0.32
C ILE A 268 -0.88 12.53 -0.63
N GLY A 269 -0.43 11.31 -0.31
CA GLY A 269 0.54 10.56 -1.12
C GLY A 269 1.99 11.03 -0.96
N GLU A 270 2.34 11.64 0.18
CA GLU A 270 3.71 12.09 0.48
C GLU A 270 4.37 11.22 1.56
N GLU A 271 5.62 10.84 1.31
CA GLU A 271 6.46 10.10 2.25
C GLU A 271 6.95 11.03 3.36
N ASN A 272 6.86 10.57 4.62
CA ASN A 272 7.44 11.27 5.75
C ASN A 272 8.97 11.02 5.82
N LYS A 273 9.72 11.81 5.06
CA LYS A 273 11.20 11.76 5.04
C LYS A 273 11.82 12.20 6.36
N ASP A 274 11.09 12.94 7.19
CA ASP A 274 11.56 13.43 8.48
C ASP A 274 11.37 12.42 9.62
N LEU A 275 10.77 11.26 9.35
CA LEU A 275 10.52 10.22 10.34
C LEU A 275 11.73 9.90 11.23
N PRO A 276 12.97 9.74 10.72
CA PRO A 276 14.14 9.46 11.56
C PRO A 276 14.47 10.55 12.59
N PHE A 277 14.00 11.78 12.39
CA PHE A 277 14.21 12.91 13.32
C PHE A 277 13.03 13.09 14.29
N MET A 278 11.91 12.38 14.08
CA MET A 278 10.70 12.48 14.90
C MET A 278 10.62 11.40 15.99
N ILE A 279 11.43 10.36 15.91
CA ILE A 279 11.44 9.17 16.80
C ILE A 279 12.64 9.12 17.73
#